data_AF-A0A2T2R6L4-F1
#
_entry.id   AF-A0A2T2R6L4-F1
#
_cell.length_a   1.000
_cell.length_b   1.000
_cell.length_c   1.000
_cell.angle_alpha   90.00
_cell.angle_beta   90.00
_cell.angle_gamma   90.00
#
_symmetry.space_group_name_H-M   'P 1'
#
loop_
_entity.id
_entity.type
_entity.pdbx_description
1 polymer ?
#
loop_
_entity_poly.entity_id
_entity_poly.type
_entity_poly.pdbx_seq_one_letter_code
_entity_poly.pdbx_strand_id
1 'polypeptide(L)' 'MYYVYTLQLKNGQIYTGRTNNLKRRLKDHKKGKVESTRSRVDKLVHYEAYRAKAD' A
#
# COMPACT_ATOMS: atom_id res chain seq x y z
N MET A 1 -8.96 -3.21 12.64
CA MET A 1 -8.15 -2.13 12.06
C MET A 1 -8.03 -2.31 10.56
N TYR A 2 -8.38 -1.28 9.81
CA TYR A 2 -8.26 -1.21 8.36
C TYR A 2 -7.37 -0.03 8.02
N TYR A 3 -6.67 -0.13 6.91
CA TYR A 3 -5.71 0.87 6.48
C TYR A 3 -6.00 1.26 5.05
N VAL A 4 -6.04 2.57 4.80
CA VAL A 4 -5.88 3.15 3.47
C VAL A 4 -4.45 3.67 3.39
N TYR A 5 -3.74 3.38 2.32
CA TYR A 5 -2.32 3.74 2.19
C TYR A 5 -1.99 4.22 0.80
N THR A 6 -1.00 5.10 0.74
CA THR A 6 -0.52 5.74 -0.48
C THR A 6 0.96 5.45 -0.67
N LEU A 7 1.30 4.82 -1.79
CA LEU A 7 2.67 4.50 -2.19
C LEU A 7 3.09 5.42 -3.32
N GLN A 8 4.35 5.85 -3.28
CA GLN A 8 5.03 6.40 -4.45
C GLN A 8 5.69 5.26 -5.21
N LEU A 9 5.45 5.22 -6.51
CA LEU A 9 6.10 4.31 -7.43
C LEU A 9 7.38 4.95 -7.99
N LYS A 10 8.31 4.12 -8.47
CA LYS A 10 9.60 4.53 -9.03
C LYS A 10 9.48 5.49 -10.22
N ASN A 11 8.36 5.45 -10.93
CA ASN A 11 8.06 6.36 -12.04
C ASN A 11 7.36 7.66 -11.58
N GLY A 12 7.34 7.95 -10.27
CA GLY A 12 6.69 9.13 -9.70
C GLY A 12 5.17 9.01 -9.56
N GLN A 13 4.55 7.97 -10.11
CA GLN A 13 3.11 7.77 -9.96
C GLN A 13 2.73 7.39 -8.54
N ILE A 14 1.49 7.72 -8.18
CA ILE A 14 0.92 7.41 -6.87
C ILE A 14 -0.02 6.22 -6.97
N TYR A 15 0.10 5.29 -6.03
CA TYR A 15 -0.80 4.15 -5.88
C TYR A 15 -1.49 4.21 -4.52
N THR A 16 -2.82 4.19 -4.52
CA THR A 16 -3.63 4.10 -3.30
C THR A 16 -4.23 2.71 -3.18
N GLY A 17 -4.13 2.12 -2.00
CA GLY A 17 -4.70 0.81 -1.72
C GLY A 17 -5.30 0.75 -0.32
N ARG A 18 -6.03 -0.34 -0.06
CA ARG A 18 -6.58 -0.65 1.26
C ARG A 18 -6.26 -2.06 1.71
N THR A 19 -6.11 -2.26 3.02
CA THR A 19 -5.83 -3.57 3.62
C THR A 19 -6.16 -3.59 5.10
N ASN A 20 -6.41 -4.76 5.68
CA ASN A 20 -6.47 -4.96 7.13
C ASN A 20 -5.09 -5.24 7.75
N ASN A 21 -4.04 -5.38 6.94
CA ASN A 21 -2.68 -5.64 7.41
C ASN A 21 -1.64 -4.91 6.55
N LEU A 22 -1.34 -3.67 6.94
CA LEU A 22 -0.43 -2.79 6.21
C LEU A 22 0.99 -3.38 6.11
N LYS A 23 1.54 -3.92 7.21
CA LYS A 23 2.89 -4.49 7.24
C LYS A 23 3.05 -5.64 6.24
N ARG A 24 2.11 -6.58 6.20
CA ARG A 24 2.12 -7.68 5.22
C ARG A 24 2.03 -7.14 3.80
N ARG A 25 1.08 -6.23 3.55
CA ARG A 25 0.85 -5.67 2.22
C ARG A 25 2.08 -4.94 1.67
N LEU A 26 2.77 -4.16 2.49
CA LEU A 26 4.02 -3.49 2.09
C LEU A 26 5.13 -4.49 1.76
N LYS A 27 5.25 -5.61 2.49
CA LYS A 27 6.20 -6.68 2.14
C LYS A 27 5.85 -7.32 0.80
N ASP A 28 4.58 -7.55 0.52
CA ASP A 28 4.13 -8.13 -0.75
C ASP A 28 4.42 -7.19 -1.93
N HIS A 29 4.18 -5.89 -1.75
CA HIS A 29 4.57 -4.83 -2.70
C HIS A 29 6.07 -4.84 -2.98
N LYS A 30 6.91 -4.83 -1.94
CA LYS A 30 8.37 -4.86 -2.06
C LYS A 30 8.89 -6.14 -2.72
N LYS A 31 8.21 -7.28 -2.51
CA LYS A 31 8.54 -8.56 -3.14
C LYS A 31 7.96 -8.72 -4.56
N GLY A 32 7.29 -7.69 -5.10
CA GLY A 32 6.67 -7.76 -6.42
C GLY A 32 5.51 -8.75 -6.52
N LYS A 33 4.90 -9.14 -5.40
CA LYS A 33 3.77 -10.08 -5.34
C LYS A 33 2.42 -9.42 -5.61
N VAL A 34 2.39 -8.09 -5.73
CA VAL A 34 1.19 -7.32 -6.06
C VAL A 34 1.29 -6.87 -7.52
N GLU A 35 0.45 -7.42 -8.38
CA GLU A 35 0.48 -7.20 -9.83
C GLU A 35 0.46 -5.71 -10.22
N SER A 36 -0.45 -4.94 -9.62
CA SER A 36 -0.65 -3.51 -9.90
C SER A 36 0.57 -2.62 -9.63
N THR A 37 1.57 -3.12 -8.88
CA THR A 37 2.74 -2.36 -8.44
C THR A 37 4.03 -3.18 -8.51
N ARG A 38 3.99 -4.32 -9.20
CA ARG A 38 5.11 -5.28 -9.29
C ARG A 38 6.39 -4.57 -9.71
N SER A 39 7.42 -4.67 -8.87
CA SER A 39 8.75 -4.07 -9.05
C SER A 39 8.81 -2.54 -9.13
N ARG A 40 7.68 -1.86 -8.92
CA ARG A 40 7.53 -0.41 -9.09
C ARG A 40 7.43 0.36 -7.78
N VAL A 41 7.28 -0.29 -6.63
CA VAL A 41 7.16 0.43 -5.35
C VAL A 41 8.51 1.01 -4.93
N ASP A 42 8.50 2.30 -4.62
CA ASP A 42 9.64 3.03 -4.08
C ASP A 42 9.50 3.17 -2.55
N LYS A 43 8.49 3.94 -2.10
CA LYS A 43 8.25 4.20 -0.67
C LYS A 43 6.77 4.34 -0.31
N LEU A 44 6.47 4.11 0.97
CA LEU A 44 5.18 4.48 1.57
C LEU A 44 5.23 5.97 1.89
N VAL A 45 4.24 6.73 1.40
CA VAL A 45 4.16 8.19 1.61
C VAL A 45 3.19 8.52 2.73
N HIS A 46 2.07 7.81 2.80
CA HIS A 46 1.00 8.08 3.75
C HIS A 46 0.22 6.80 4.09
N TYR A 47 -0.35 6.75 5.28
CA TYR A 47 -1.38 5.79 5.62
C TYR A 47 -2.32 6.32 6.70
N GLU A 48 -3.57 5.89 6.62
CA GLU A 48 -4.63 6.17 7.58
C GLU A 48 -5.11 4.86 8.18
N ALA A 49 -5.48 4.88 9.45
CA ALA A 49 -5.92 3.70 10.19
C ALA A 49 -7.33 3.92 10.73
N TYR A 50 -8.18 2.94 10.46
CA TYR A 50 -9.59 2.93 10.80
C TYR A 50 -9.92 1.75 11.70
N ARG A 51 -10.96 1.87 12.53
CA ARG A 51 -11.34 0.78 13.44
C ARG A 51 -12.07 -0.32 12.67
N ALA A 52 -13.05 0.07 11.85
CA ALA A 52 -13.86 -0.79 11.00
C ALA A 52 -13.55 -0.60 9.51
N LYS A 53 -14.08 -1.48 8.67
CA LYS A 53 -13.92 -1.42 7.20
C LYS A 53 -14.83 -0.36 6.57
N ALA A 54 -15.91 -0.03 7.28
CA ALA A 54 -16.97 0.87 6.83
C ALA A 54 -16.78 2.31 7.31
N ASP A 55 -15.83 2.54 8.23
CA ASP A 55 -15.29 3.87 8.52
C ASP A 55 -14.61 4.44 7.25
#